data_AF-A0A382XJ69-F1
#
_entry.id   AF-A0A382XJ69-F1
#
_cell.length_a   1.000
_cell.length_b   1.000
_cell.length_c   1.000
_cell.angle_alpha   90.00
_cell.angle_beta   90.00
_cell.angle_gamma   90.00
#
_symmetry.space_group_name_H-M   'P 1'
#
loop_
_entity.id
_entity.type
_entity.pdbx_description
1 polymer ?
#
loop_
_entity_poly.entity_id
_entity_poly.type
_entity_poly.pdbx_seq_one_letter_code
_entity_poly.pdbx_strand_id
1 'polypeptide(L)'
;MPSLTPKEKRQARIISLQAIYAHELKGSSLDDTCKFMMDSGKSPKKGVITYGKQLSNLVITHTDETNKLIQDRSQNWDFDRITLIDKLIIKMALVEMIYIDEVPPKVSIAEGVEIA
;
A
#
# COMPACT_ATOMS: atom_id res chain seq x y z
N MET A 1 6.86 7.87 -15.47
CA MET A 1 6.39 9.01 -14.64
C MET A 1 7.60 9.84 -14.21
N PRO A 2 7.51 11.15 -13.90
CA PRO A 2 8.66 11.86 -13.32
C PRO A 2 9.19 11.09 -12.11
N SER A 3 10.51 10.97 -11.99
CA SER A 3 11.13 10.17 -10.93
C SER A 3 10.82 10.76 -9.56
N LEU A 4 9.89 10.12 -8.84
CA LEU A 4 9.63 10.46 -7.45
C LEU A 4 10.88 10.21 -6.62
N THR A 5 11.20 11.15 -5.74
CA THR A 5 12.26 10.98 -4.73
C THR A 5 11.90 9.85 -3.76
N PRO A 6 12.88 9.27 -3.03
CA PRO A 6 12.59 8.25 -2.01
C PRO A 6 11.55 8.70 -0.98
N LYS A 7 11.63 9.96 -0.52
CA LYS A 7 10.66 10.55 0.41
C LYS A 7 9.25 10.64 -0.18
N GLU A 8 9.14 10.98 -1.45
CA GLU A 8 7.86 11.04 -2.16
C GLU A 8 7.26 9.66 -2.41
N LYS A 9 8.08 8.64 -2.72
CA LYS A 9 7.62 7.24 -2.80
C LYS A 9 7.12 6.74 -1.45
N ARG A 10 7.83 7.03 -0.37
CA ARG A 10 7.39 6.70 1.00
C ARG A 10 6.05 7.38 1.33
N GLN A 11 5.90 8.65 1.01
CA GLN A 11 4.63 9.36 1.17
C GLN A 11 3.49 8.69 0.38
N ALA A 12 3.77 8.26 -0.85
CA ALA A 12 2.78 7.58 -1.69
C ALA A 12 2.35 6.22 -1.11
N ARG A 13 3.28 5.47 -0.49
CA ARG A 13 2.96 4.23 0.25
C ARG A 13 2.08 4.49 1.46
N ILE A 14 2.37 5.54 2.24
CA ILE A 14 1.55 5.92 3.39
C ILE A 14 0.12 6.26 2.94
N ILE A 15 -0.02 7.05 1.87
CA ILE A 15 -1.33 7.36 1.27
C ILE A 15 -2.03 6.08 0.83
N SER A 16 -1.29 5.17 0.19
CA SER A 16 -1.85 3.88 -0.23
C SER A 16 -2.37 3.07 0.96
N LEU A 17 -1.57 2.95 2.04
CA LEU A 17 -1.95 2.25 3.25
C LEU A 17 -3.23 2.82 3.89
N GLN A 18 -3.32 4.15 3.98
CA GLN A 18 -4.50 4.81 4.52
C GLN A 18 -5.73 4.58 3.63
N ALA A 19 -5.57 4.60 2.31
CA ALA A 19 -6.65 4.36 1.35
C ALA A 19 -7.18 2.92 1.42
N ILE A 20 -6.29 1.92 1.45
CA ILE A 20 -6.70 0.50 1.58
C ILE A 20 -7.28 0.21 2.96
N TYR A 21 -6.80 0.85 4.03
CA TYR A 21 -7.37 0.70 5.36
C TYR A 21 -8.81 1.25 5.42
N ALA A 22 -9.05 2.43 4.88
CA ALA A 22 -10.39 3.01 4.81
C ALA A 22 -11.35 2.15 3.98
N HIS A 23 -10.85 1.55 2.90
CA HIS A 23 -11.59 0.60 2.07
C HIS A 23 -12.00 -0.66 2.85
N GLU A 24 -11.08 -1.26 3.62
CA GLU A 24 -11.35 -2.45 4.45
C GLU A 24 -12.39 -2.18 5.55
N LEU A 25 -12.38 -0.98 6.14
CA LEU A 25 -13.38 -0.56 7.12
C LEU A 25 -14.76 -0.25 6.50
N LYS A 26 -14.91 -0.35 5.17
CA LYS A 26 -16.12 0.01 4.41
C LYS A 26 -16.60 1.44 4.68
N GLY A 27 -15.71 2.32 5.15
CA GLY A 27 -16.05 3.67 5.60
C GLY A 27 -16.12 4.71 4.47
N SER A 28 -15.46 4.47 3.33
CA SER A 28 -15.38 5.41 2.21
C SER A 28 -14.85 4.75 0.93
N SER A 29 -15.05 5.39 -0.22
CA SER A 29 -14.39 4.98 -1.47
C SER A 29 -12.92 5.40 -1.49
N LEU A 30 -12.09 4.76 -2.32
CA LEU A 30 -10.68 5.15 -2.52
C LEU A 30 -10.55 6.61 -2.95
N ASP A 31 -11.44 7.07 -3.82
CA ASP A 31 -11.41 8.42 -4.34
C ASP A 31 -11.78 9.45 -3.27
N ASP A 32 -12.75 9.17 -2.41
CA ASP A 32 -13.12 10.07 -1.31
C ASP A 32 -12.01 10.14 -0.26
N THR A 33 -11.38 9.01 0.03
CA THR A 33 -10.24 8.94 0.96
C THR A 33 -9.04 9.73 0.43
N CYS A 34 -8.74 9.57 -0.87
CA CYS A 34 -7.72 10.37 -1.53
C CYS A 34 -8.07 11.86 -1.56
N LYS A 35 -9.33 12.24 -1.81
CA LYS A 35 -9.79 13.64 -1.79
C LYS A 35 -9.65 14.27 -0.42
N PHE A 36 -10.06 13.57 0.63
CA PHE A 36 -9.93 14.05 2.00
C PHE A 36 -8.47 14.33 2.38
N MET A 37 -7.54 13.46 1.97
CA MET A 37 -6.10 13.67 2.19
C MET A 37 -5.55 14.90 1.45
N MET A 38 -6.16 15.29 0.33
CA MET A 38 -5.75 16.45 -0.46
C MET A 38 -6.21 17.80 0.15
N ASP A 39 -7.25 17.80 0.99
CA ASP A 39 -7.89 19.02 1.49
C ASP A 39 -7.17 19.66 2.69
N SER A 40 -6.18 18.97 3.27
CA SER A 40 -5.42 19.39 4.47
C SER A 40 -4.43 20.57 4.28
N GLY A 41 -4.55 21.35 3.20
CA GLY A 41 -3.71 22.54 2.94
C GLY A 41 -2.24 22.27 2.56
N LYS A 42 -1.80 21.01 2.52
CA LYS A 42 -0.50 20.56 1.99
C LYS A 42 -0.69 19.36 1.07
N SER A 43 -1.33 19.59 -0.07
CA SER A 43 -1.60 18.53 -1.03
C SER A 43 -0.29 17.93 -1.56
N PRO A 44 -0.12 16.60 -1.55
CA PRO A 44 1.05 15.94 -2.13
C PRO A 44 1.19 16.27 -3.62
N LYS A 45 2.40 16.12 -4.18
CA LYS A 45 2.60 16.30 -5.62
C LYS A 45 1.71 15.31 -6.39
N LYS A 46 1.23 15.71 -7.57
CA LYS A 46 0.40 14.87 -8.45
C LYS A 46 0.98 13.46 -8.65
N GLY A 47 2.30 13.35 -8.84
CA GLY A 47 2.95 12.03 -9.00
C GLY A 47 2.87 11.13 -7.77
N VAL A 48 2.92 11.71 -6.55
CA VAL A 48 2.74 10.97 -5.29
C VAL A 48 1.33 10.40 -5.22
N ILE A 49 0.33 11.20 -5.57
CA ILE A 49 -1.07 10.78 -5.59
C ILE A 49 -1.30 9.69 -6.63
N THR A 50 -0.77 9.86 -7.84
CA THR A 50 -0.87 8.87 -8.91
C THR A 50 -0.25 7.53 -8.49
N TYR A 51 0.95 7.55 -7.91
CA TYR A 51 1.60 6.33 -7.42
C TYR A 51 0.82 5.68 -6.27
N GLY A 52 0.39 6.46 -5.29
CA GLY A 52 -0.41 5.96 -4.16
C GLY A 52 -1.70 5.29 -4.64
N LYS A 53 -2.43 5.93 -5.57
CA LYS A 53 -3.65 5.35 -6.17
C LYS A 53 -3.37 4.07 -6.96
N GLN A 54 -2.30 4.07 -7.77
CA GLN A 54 -1.88 2.88 -8.51
C GLN A 54 -1.60 1.71 -7.56
N LEU A 55 -0.83 1.97 -6.49
CA LEU A 55 -0.48 0.95 -5.50
C LEU A 55 -1.73 0.45 -4.75
N SER A 56 -2.63 1.35 -4.35
CA SER A 56 -3.89 0.95 -3.70
C SER A 56 -4.75 0.05 -4.58
N ASN A 57 -4.88 0.40 -5.87
CA ASN A 57 -5.65 -0.40 -6.83
C ASN A 57 -5.01 -1.77 -7.02
N LEU A 58 -3.68 -1.87 -7.09
CA LEU A 58 -2.98 -3.16 -7.17
C LEU A 58 -3.24 -4.02 -5.93
N VAL A 59 -3.17 -3.45 -4.72
CA VAL A 59 -3.49 -4.19 -3.48
C VAL A 59 -4.91 -4.76 -3.52
N ILE A 60 -5.88 -3.94 -3.91
CA ILE A 60 -7.29 -4.34 -3.93
C ILE A 60 -7.55 -5.39 -5.01
N THR A 61 -6.97 -5.21 -6.20
CA THR A 61 -7.13 -6.13 -7.34
C THR A 61 -6.54 -7.51 -7.04
N HIS A 62 -5.39 -7.55 -6.37
CA HIS A 62 -4.66 -8.79 -6.07
C HIS A 62 -4.84 -9.26 -4.61
N THR A 63 -5.92 -8.84 -3.95
CA THR A 63 -6.19 -9.18 -2.54
C THR A 63 -6.21 -10.70 -2.31
N ASP A 64 -6.91 -11.45 -3.15
CA ASP A 64 -7.08 -12.89 -2.95
C ASP A 64 -5.79 -13.66 -3.24
N GLU A 65 -5.08 -13.26 -4.31
CA GLU A 65 -3.78 -13.82 -4.69
C GLU A 65 -2.73 -13.57 -3.60
N THR A 66 -2.63 -12.35 -3.11
CA THR A 66 -1.70 -11.99 -2.04
C THR A 66 -2.04 -12.66 -0.72
N ASN A 67 -3.32 -12.77 -0.35
CA ASN A 67 -3.74 -13.53 0.84
C ASN A 67 -3.29 -14.98 0.75
N LYS A 68 -3.48 -15.64 -0.40
CA LYS A 68 -3.05 -17.01 -0.62
C LYS A 68 -1.52 -17.15 -0.52
N LEU A 69 -0.77 -16.27 -1.17
CA LEU A 69 0.69 -16.28 -1.10
C LEU A 69 1.21 -16.11 0.33
N ILE A 70 0.57 -15.26 1.13
CA ILE A 70 0.94 -15.08 2.54
C ILE A 70 0.64 -16.36 3.32
N GLN A 71 -0.57 -16.93 3.19
CA GLN A 71 -0.96 -18.16 3.88
C GLN A 71 -0.04 -19.35 3.54
N ASP A 72 0.31 -19.52 2.25
CA ASP A 72 1.18 -20.60 1.78
C ASP A 72 2.62 -20.48 2.33
N ARG A 73 3.05 -19.28 2.74
CA ARG A 73 4.41 -19.01 3.24
C ARG A 73 4.48 -18.80 4.75
N SER A 74 3.37 -18.51 5.41
CA SER A 74 3.28 -18.34 6.87
C SER A 74 3.08 -19.67 7.60
N GLN A 75 4.05 -20.59 7.47
CA GLN A 75 4.00 -21.86 8.19
C GLN A 75 4.00 -21.62 9.71
N ASN A 76 3.00 -22.16 10.41
CA ASN A 76 2.81 -22.04 11.86
C ASN A 76 2.40 -20.65 12.39
N TRP A 77 1.99 -19.72 11.52
CA TRP A 77 1.51 -18.41 11.97
C TRP A 77 0.01 -18.28 11.71
N ASP A 78 -0.73 -17.97 12.77
CA ASP A 78 -2.15 -17.69 12.71
C ASP A 78 -2.35 -16.30 12.10
N PHE A 79 -2.55 -16.26 10.78
CA PHE A 79 -2.71 -15.02 10.02
C PHE A 79 -3.83 -14.16 10.61
N ASP A 80 -4.84 -14.75 11.25
CA ASP A 80 -5.95 -14.03 11.86
C ASP A 80 -5.53 -13.17 13.07
N ARG A 81 -4.38 -13.47 13.70
CA ARG A 81 -3.86 -12.70 14.85
C ARG A 81 -3.05 -11.46 14.47
N ILE A 82 -2.69 -11.30 13.19
CA ILE A 82 -1.97 -10.12 12.71
C ILE A 82 -2.95 -8.94 12.65
N THR A 83 -2.51 -7.76 13.11
CA THR A 83 -3.35 -6.57 13.06
C THR A 83 -3.73 -6.22 11.62
N LEU A 84 -4.88 -5.56 11.42
CA LEU A 84 -5.31 -5.15 10.07
C LEU A 84 -4.25 -4.29 9.37
N ILE A 85 -3.61 -3.36 10.09
CA ILE A 85 -2.58 -2.49 9.51
C ILE A 85 -1.38 -3.31 9.05
N ASP A 86 -0.87 -4.22 9.87
CA ASP A 86 0.28 -5.05 9.51
C ASP A 86 -0.03 -5.95 8.30
N LYS A 87 -1.23 -6.54 8.24
CA LYS A 87 -1.69 -7.30 7.05
C LYS A 87 -1.64 -6.44 5.79
N LEU A 88 -2.13 -5.21 5.88
CA LEU A 88 -2.18 -4.30 4.75
C LEU A 88 -0.78 -3.84 4.31
N ILE A 89 0.14 -3.63 5.24
CA ILE A 89 1.55 -3.34 4.94
C ILE A 89 2.19 -4.51 4.20
N ILE A 90 2.00 -5.75 4.67
CA ILE A 90 2.52 -6.96 4.01
C ILE A 90 1.96 -7.07 2.59
N LYS A 91 0.65 -6.92 2.42
CA LYS A 91 0.00 -6.96 1.10
C LYS A 91 0.51 -5.86 0.18
N MET A 92 0.64 -4.63 0.67
CA MET A 92 1.18 -3.49 -0.08
C MET A 92 2.62 -3.73 -0.55
N ALA A 93 3.50 -4.20 0.35
CA ALA A 93 4.86 -4.52 -0.02
C ALA A 93 4.91 -5.66 -1.06
N LEU A 94 4.10 -6.71 -0.89
CA LEU A 94 4.06 -7.85 -1.79
C LEU A 94 3.59 -7.46 -3.20
N VAL A 95 2.53 -6.67 -3.34
CA VAL A 95 2.09 -6.24 -4.67
C VAL A 95 3.07 -5.27 -5.33
N GLU A 96 3.74 -4.41 -4.55
CA GLU A 96 4.78 -3.53 -5.09
C GLU A 96 5.96 -4.34 -5.63
N MET A 97 6.35 -5.42 -4.94
CA MET A 97 7.40 -6.33 -5.39
C MET A 97 7.05 -7.08 -6.67
N ILE A 98 5.78 -7.47 -6.84
CA ILE A 98 5.34 -8.36 -7.93
C ILE A 98 4.94 -7.58 -9.18
N TYR A 99 4.30 -6.40 -9.03
CA TYR A 99 3.64 -5.70 -10.14
C TYR A 99 4.26 -4.34 -10.47
N ILE A 100 5.28 -3.88 -9.72
CA ILE A 100 5.96 -2.61 -10.01
C ILE A 100 7.45 -2.87 -10.26
N ASP A 101 7.78 -3.28 -11.50
CA ASP A 101 9.14 -3.65 -11.95
C ASP A 101 10.20 -2.57 -11.68
N GLU A 102 9.77 -1.30 -11.62
CA GLU A 102 10.61 -0.14 -11.35
C GLU A 102 11.16 -0.10 -9.91
N VAL A 103 10.57 -0.88 -8.99
CA VAL A 103 10.95 -0.94 -7.58
C VAL A 103 11.63 -2.28 -7.29
N PRO A 104 12.94 -2.26 -6.96
CA PRO A 104 13.63 -3.49 -6.58
C PRO A 104 12.95 -4.15 -5.37
N PRO A 105 12.74 -5.47 -5.34
CA PRO A 105 11.99 -6.13 -4.26
C PRO A 105 12.53 -5.83 -2.85
N LYS A 106 13.86 -5.71 -2.71
CA LYS A 106 14.52 -5.33 -1.45
C LYS A 106 14.07 -3.97 -0.90
N VAL A 107 13.75 -3.03 -1.79
CA VAL A 107 13.29 -1.68 -1.42
C VAL A 107 11.86 -1.75 -0.90
N SER A 108 10.97 -2.49 -1.56
CA SER A 108 9.60 -2.67 -1.11
C SER A 108 9.55 -3.33 0.28
N ILE A 109 10.39 -4.33 0.52
CA ILE A 109 10.51 -4.98 1.84
C ILE A 109 10.99 -3.99 2.89
N ALA A 110 12.09 -3.27 2.62
CA ALA A 110 12.64 -2.30 3.57
C ALA A 110 11.64 -1.19 3.90
N GLU A 111 10.92 -0.68 2.90
CA GLU A 111 9.91 0.35 3.09
C GLU A 111 8.67 -0.16 3.84
N GLY A 112 8.28 -1.42 3.65
CA GLY A 112 7.25 -2.06 4.45
C GLY A 112 7.63 -2.12 5.93
N VAL A 113 8.88 -2.53 6.23
CA VAL A 113 9.42 -2.57 7.61
C VAL A 113 9.48 -1.18 8.24
N GLU A 114 9.83 -0.15 7.48
CA GLU A 114 9.91 1.24 7.96
C GLU A 114 8.54 1.88 8.25
N ILE A 115 7.46 1.33 7.68
CA ILE A 115 6.09 1.84 7.86
C ILE A 115 5.38 1.15 9.04
N ALA A 116 5.76 -0.09 9.36
CA ALA A 116 5.22 -0.86 10.49
C ALA A 116 5.71 -0.31 11.85
#